data_AF-A0A969EFR5-F1
#
_entry.id   AF-A0A969EFR5-F1
#
_cell.length_a   1.000
_cell.length_b   1.000
_cell.length_c   1.000
_cell.angle_alpha   90.00
_cell.angle_beta   90.00
_cell.angle_gamma   90.00
#
_symmetry.space_group_name_H-M   'P 1'
#
loop_
_entity.id
_entity.type
_entity.pdbx_description
1 polymer ?
#
loop_
_entity_poly.entity_id
_entity_poly.type
_entity_poly.pdbx_seq_one_letter_code
_entity_poly.pdbx_strand_id
1 'polypeptide(L)'
;MRDLCASQPFVDGFLDIRAFVEAEVTRLDPAPIDGRLAGIGYAPREREAIRGMIEVFSHGNQPYLVLATIARYLLEAGDLGGTTDPQAAPPCAGRHAPSFAVPFVLMEAHHADTPTRERYADLKRVLNLPFVNTDYRALARWPSYWAMAWDDLRGIAGTPAHETICQAVHDRCVRLAAEALPNPGGITADGLRRAAEKDAPLEEVRDVCRLFQWLLPGLVTNVAYLRAQLLDPE
;
A
#
# COMPACT_ATOMS: atom_id res chain seq x y z
N MET A 1 -1.72 16.99 -11.25
CA MET A 1 -1.96 15.66 -10.66
C MET A 1 -3.38 15.16 -10.86
N ARG A 2 -4.43 15.97 -10.62
CA ARG A 2 -5.84 15.52 -10.71
C ARG A 2 -6.16 14.74 -11.99
N ASP A 3 -5.81 15.29 -13.15
CA ASP A 3 -6.16 14.69 -14.45
C ASP A 3 -5.43 13.36 -14.67
N LEU A 4 -4.16 13.27 -14.25
CA LEU A 4 -3.42 12.01 -14.25
C LEU A 4 -4.09 10.98 -13.33
N CYS A 5 -4.39 11.34 -12.08
CA CYS A 5 -4.99 10.41 -11.12
C CYS A 5 -6.37 9.90 -11.53
N ALA A 6 -7.11 10.69 -12.32
CA ALA A 6 -8.43 10.32 -12.84
C ALA A 6 -8.35 9.54 -14.17
N SER A 7 -7.16 9.36 -14.73
CA SER A 7 -6.96 8.75 -16.05
C SER A 7 -6.89 7.23 -15.99
N GLN A 8 -7.31 6.57 -17.06
CA GLN A 8 -7.22 5.13 -17.23
C GLN A 8 -5.77 4.62 -17.12
N PRO A 9 -4.74 5.25 -17.73
CA PRO A 9 -3.35 4.79 -17.59
C PRO A 9 -2.83 4.77 -16.15
N PHE A 10 -3.28 5.71 -15.30
CA PHE A 10 -2.91 5.70 -13.89
C PHE A 10 -3.55 4.52 -13.15
N VAL A 11 -4.83 4.25 -13.43
CA VAL A 11 -5.55 3.11 -12.86
C VAL A 11 -4.95 1.79 -13.31
N ASP A 12 -4.72 1.61 -14.60
CA ASP A 12 -4.11 0.41 -15.16
C ASP A 12 -2.71 0.18 -14.58
N GLY A 13 -1.91 1.25 -14.46
CA GLY A 13 -0.55 1.17 -13.92
C GLY A 13 -0.51 0.67 -12.48
N PHE A 14 -1.36 1.20 -11.59
CA PHE A 14 -1.38 0.73 -10.21
C PHE A 14 -2.05 -0.65 -10.06
N LEU A 15 -2.99 -1.02 -10.94
CA LEU A 15 -3.59 -2.36 -10.96
C LEU A 15 -2.61 -3.43 -11.46
N ASP A 16 -1.74 -3.11 -12.43
CA ASP A 16 -0.65 -4.01 -12.85
C ASP A 16 0.32 -4.28 -11.69
N ILE A 17 0.71 -3.23 -10.95
CA ILE A 17 1.55 -3.37 -9.75
C ILE A 17 0.86 -4.23 -8.71
N ARG A 18 -0.46 -4.04 -8.49
CA ARG A 18 -1.25 -4.86 -7.58
C ARG A 18 -1.23 -6.33 -8.00
N ALA A 19 -1.53 -6.62 -9.25
CA ALA A 19 -1.55 -7.99 -9.77
C ALA A 19 -0.17 -8.66 -9.64
N PHE A 20 0.89 -7.91 -9.91
CA PHE A 20 2.27 -8.37 -9.72
C PHE A 20 2.56 -8.73 -8.26
N VAL A 21 2.31 -7.81 -7.32
CA VAL A 21 2.63 -8.08 -5.91
C VAL A 21 1.78 -9.22 -5.35
N GLU A 22 0.49 -9.28 -5.70
CA GLU A 22 -0.40 -10.37 -5.28
C GLU A 22 0.06 -11.73 -5.83
N ALA A 23 0.59 -11.79 -7.05
CA ALA A 23 1.16 -13.03 -7.60
C ALA A 23 2.46 -13.42 -6.89
N GLU A 24 3.39 -12.48 -6.67
CA GLU A 24 4.69 -12.77 -6.06
C GLU A 24 4.56 -13.22 -4.60
N VAL A 25 3.64 -12.65 -3.81
CA VAL A 25 3.47 -13.04 -2.40
C VAL A 25 2.93 -14.47 -2.24
N THR A 26 2.23 -15.04 -3.24
CA THR A 26 1.82 -16.46 -3.17
C THR A 26 3.03 -17.39 -3.06
N ARG A 27 4.18 -16.97 -3.61
CA ARG A 27 5.45 -17.71 -3.56
C ARG A 27 6.08 -17.72 -2.17
N LEU A 28 5.60 -16.86 -1.27
CA LEU A 28 5.99 -16.85 0.14
C LEU A 28 5.20 -17.87 0.98
N ASP A 29 4.32 -18.65 0.35
CA ASP A 29 3.45 -19.66 0.98
C ASP A 29 2.69 -19.13 2.21
N PRO A 30 1.83 -18.10 2.06
CA PRO A 30 1.13 -17.49 3.19
C PRO A 30 0.22 -18.51 3.88
N ALA A 31 0.47 -18.78 5.17
CA ALA A 31 -0.28 -19.78 5.92
C ALA A 31 -1.80 -19.47 5.92
N PRO A 32 -2.67 -20.38 5.43
CA PRO A 32 -4.11 -20.16 5.41
C PRO A 32 -4.65 -19.89 6.82
N ILE A 33 -5.49 -18.86 6.94
CA ILE A 33 -5.96 -18.37 8.25
C ILE A 33 -7.46 -18.60 8.46
N ASP A 34 -8.24 -18.76 7.39
CA ASP A 34 -9.71 -18.82 7.47
C ASP A 34 -10.22 -19.94 8.41
N GLY A 35 -9.71 -21.16 8.25
CA GLY A 35 -10.05 -22.29 9.12
C GLY A 35 -9.59 -22.11 10.56
N ARG A 36 -8.44 -21.46 10.78
CA ARG A 36 -7.94 -21.14 12.14
C ARG A 36 -8.84 -20.12 12.84
N LEU A 37 -9.32 -19.11 12.12
CA LEU A 37 -10.28 -18.13 12.64
C LEU A 37 -11.62 -18.78 12.98
N ALA A 38 -12.14 -19.65 12.10
CA ALA A 38 -13.35 -20.40 12.37
C ALA A 38 -13.21 -21.28 13.62
N GLY A 39 -12.06 -21.94 13.79
CA GLY A 39 -11.75 -22.77 14.95
C GLY A 39 -11.74 -22.03 16.30
N ILE A 40 -11.45 -20.73 16.30
CA ILE A 40 -11.50 -19.88 17.51
C ILE A 40 -12.79 -19.07 17.63
N GLY A 41 -13.79 -19.33 16.78
CA GLY A 41 -15.14 -18.80 16.91
C GLY A 41 -15.51 -17.61 16.03
N TYR A 42 -14.68 -17.20 15.06
CA TYR A 42 -15.07 -16.14 14.13
C TYR A 42 -16.22 -16.59 13.22
N ALA A 43 -17.34 -15.88 13.29
CA ALA A 43 -18.47 -16.13 12.41
C ALA A 43 -18.12 -15.80 10.94
N PRO A 44 -18.80 -16.42 9.96
CA PRO A 44 -18.58 -16.11 8.54
C PRO A 44 -18.64 -14.61 8.22
N ARG A 45 -19.59 -13.88 8.84
CA ARG A 45 -19.73 -12.42 8.66
C ARG A 45 -18.52 -11.62 9.15
N GLU A 46 -17.83 -12.08 10.18
CA GLU A 46 -16.65 -11.39 10.73
C GLU A 46 -15.43 -11.62 9.86
N ARG A 47 -15.27 -12.86 9.35
CA ARG A 47 -14.25 -13.21 8.36
C ARG A 47 -14.45 -12.43 7.06
N GLU A 48 -15.70 -12.27 6.62
CA GLU A 48 -16.03 -11.42 5.46
C GLU A 48 -15.72 -9.93 5.70
N ALA A 49 -15.97 -9.42 6.91
CA ALA A 49 -15.60 -8.05 7.26
C ALA A 49 -14.08 -7.83 7.25
N ILE A 50 -13.30 -8.82 7.69
CA ILE A 50 -11.82 -8.80 7.62
C ILE A 50 -11.38 -8.80 6.15
N ARG A 51 -11.93 -9.70 5.31
CA ARG A 51 -11.65 -9.75 3.86
C ARG A 51 -11.95 -8.41 3.19
N GLY A 52 -13.13 -7.84 3.45
CA GLY A 52 -13.53 -6.54 2.91
C GLY A 52 -12.58 -5.41 3.33
N MET A 53 -12.13 -5.40 4.59
CA MET A 53 -11.16 -4.40 5.07
C MET A 53 -9.80 -4.55 4.36
N ILE A 54 -9.30 -5.77 4.22
CA ILE A 54 -8.04 -6.04 3.51
C ILE A 54 -8.17 -5.68 2.03
N GLU A 55 -9.30 -5.94 1.39
CA GLU A 55 -9.52 -5.58 -0.01
C GLU A 55 -9.52 -4.06 -0.21
N VAL A 56 -10.09 -3.29 0.74
CA VAL A 56 -10.00 -1.82 0.73
C VAL A 56 -8.54 -1.36 0.78
N PHE A 57 -7.70 -1.97 1.61
CA PHE A 57 -6.27 -1.63 1.68
C PHE A 57 -5.46 -2.14 0.49
N SER A 58 -5.71 -3.36 0.03
CA SER A 58 -5.01 -3.97 -1.12
C SER A 58 -5.22 -3.13 -2.38
N HIS A 59 -6.44 -2.60 -2.57
CA HIS A 59 -6.70 -1.64 -3.62
C HIS A 59 -6.17 -0.24 -3.29
N GLY A 60 -6.51 0.29 -2.11
CA GLY A 60 -6.31 1.69 -1.74
C GLY A 60 -4.85 2.12 -1.59
N ASN A 61 -3.95 1.20 -1.19
CA ASN A 61 -2.53 1.52 -1.03
C ASN A 61 -1.81 1.73 -2.36
N GLN A 62 -2.31 1.13 -3.45
CA GLN A 62 -1.68 1.17 -4.77
C GLN A 62 -1.61 2.59 -5.34
N PRO A 63 -2.71 3.37 -5.40
CA PRO A 63 -2.62 4.75 -5.85
C PRO A 63 -1.73 5.59 -4.92
N TYR A 64 -1.71 5.37 -3.61
CA TYR A 64 -0.79 6.09 -2.70
C TYR A 64 0.68 5.77 -2.97
N LEU A 65 1.00 4.50 -3.26
CA LEU A 65 2.35 4.07 -3.66
C LEU A 65 2.81 4.79 -4.94
N VAL A 66 1.96 4.83 -5.96
CA VAL A 66 2.28 5.52 -7.22
C VAL A 66 2.42 7.03 -7.00
N LEU A 67 1.54 7.65 -6.21
CA LEU A 67 1.60 9.08 -5.89
C LEU A 67 2.87 9.45 -5.12
N ALA A 68 3.25 8.68 -4.09
CA ALA A 68 4.47 8.89 -3.34
C ALA A 68 5.71 8.73 -4.24
N THR A 69 5.67 7.78 -5.17
CA THR A 69 6.73 7.56 -6.15
C THR A 69 6.86 8.74 -7.11
N ILE A 70 5.76 9.22 -7.70
CA ILE A 70 5.76 10.41 -8.55
C ILE A 70 6.32 11.63 -7.81
N ALA A 71 5.86 11.86 -6.57
CA ALA A 71 6.31 13.00 -5.77
C ALA A 71 7.81 12.96 -5.51
N ARG A 72 8.34 11.81 -5.04
CA ARG A 72 9.78 11.64 -4.83
C ARG A 72 10.56 11.78 -6.14
N TYR A 73 10.09 11.13 -7.21
CA TYR A 73 10.74 11.16 -8.51
C TYR A 73 10.87 12.60 -9.06
N LEU A 74 9.80 13.40 -8.99
CA LEU A 74 9.82 14.81 -9.39
C LEU A 74 10.73 15.67 -8.50
N LEU A 75 10.79 15.39 -7.19
CA LEU A 75 11.64 16.16 -6.28
C LEU A 75 13.14 15.89 -6.47
N GLU A 76 13.50 14.65 -6.83
CA GLU A 76 14.88 14.14 -6.81
C GLU A 76 15.47 13.77 -8.17
N ALA A 77 14.70 13.15 -9.06
CA ALA A 77 15.19 12.53 -10.28
C ALA A 77 14.93 13.36 -11.55
N GLY A 78 13.73 13.92 -11.72
CA GLY A 78 13.39 14.72 -12.90
C GLY A 78 11.91 14.72 -13.26
N ASP A 79 11.60 15.21 -14.45
CA ASP A 79 10.23 15.25 -14.99
C ASP A 79 9.71 13.85 -15.34
N LEU A 80 8.38 13.67 -15.28
CA LEU A 80 7.72 12.45 -15.77
C LEU A 80 8.03 12.27 -17.27
N GLY A 81 8.36 11.05 -17.70
CA GLY A 81 8.76 10.80 -19.09
C GLY A 81 7.61 10.63 -20.08
N GLY A 82 6.37 10.50 -19.61
CA GLY A 82 5.23 10.38 -20.51
C GLY A 82 4.84 11.67 -21.22
N THR A 83 4.09 11.54 -22.31
CA THR A 83 3.63 12.66 -23.14
C THR A 83 2.75 13.65 -22.36
N THR A 84 2.85 14.93 -22.72
CA THR A 84 1.95 15.99 -22.23
C THR A 84 0.67 16.12 -23.04
N ASP A 85 0.47 15.28 -24.06
CA ASP A 85 -0.77 15.24 -24.84
C ASP A 85 -1.96 14.84 -23.94
N PRO A 86 -2.97 15.71 -23.77
CA PRO A 86 -4.16 15.39 -22.97
C PRO A 86 -4.91 14.15 -23.45
N GLN A 87 -4.82 13.79 -24.73
CA GLN A 87 -5.48 12.60 -25.28
C GLN A 87 -4.84 11.29 -24.82
N ALA A 88 -3.59 11.35 -24.33
CA ALA A 88 -2.89 10.18 -23.78
C ALA A 88 -3.35 9.82 -22.35
N ALA A 89 -4.22 10.64 -21.73
CA ALA A 89 -4.75 10.42 -20.40
C ALA A 89 -6.29 10.40 -20.39
N PRO A 90 -6.94 9.51 -21.16
CA PRO A 90 -8.40 9.42 -21.16
C PRO A 90 -8.90 9.12 -19.73
N PRO A 91 -10.03 9.71 -19.31
CA PRO A 91 -10.60 9.43 -17.99
C PRO A 91 -10.88 7.94 -17.79
N CYS A 92 -10.65 7.44 -16.57
CA CYS A 92 -11.03 6.08 -16.20
C CYS A 92 -12.55 5.90 -16.31
N ALA A 93 -12.98 4.83 -16.95
CA ALA A 93 -14.40 4.51 -17.06
C ALA A 93 -14.91 3.85 -15.76
N GLY A 94 -15.94 4.44 -15.14
CA GLY A 94 -16.62 3.85 -13.99
C GLY A 94 -15.83 3.93 -12.67
N ARG A 95 -16.26 3.12 -11.69
CA ARG A 95 -15.66 3.05 -10.35
C ARG A 95 -14.68 1.87 -10.28
N HIS A 96 -13.42 2.13 -9.98
CA HIS A 96 -12.41 1.09 -9.73
C HIS A 96 -12.32 0.65 -8.26
N ALA A 97 -12.83 1.47 -7.32
CA ALA A 97 -12.75 1.19 -5.90
C ALA A 97 -13.68 0.02 -5.48
N PRO A 98 -13.27 -0.82 -4.51
CA PRO A 98 -14.08 -1.93 -4.02
C PRO A 98 -15.46 -1.49 -3.50
N SER A 99 -16.48 -2.35 -3.66
CA SER A 99 -17.86 -2.06 -3.26
C SER A 99 -18.16 -2.29 -1.78
N PHE A 100 -17.17 -2.68 -0.98
CA PHE A 100 -17.34 -2.96 0.45
C PHE A 100 -17.63 -1.68 1.25
N ALA A 101 -18.66 -1.76 2.11
CA ALA A 101 -18.94 -0.76 3.13
C ALA A 101 -18.42 -1.29 4.48
N VAL A 102 -17.13 -1.11 4.74
CA VAL A 102 -16.53 -1.45 6.03
C VAL A 102 -16.38 -0.20 6.90
N PRO A 103 -16.84 -0.21 8.17
CA PRO A 103 -16.57 0.89 9.09
C PRO A 103 -15.07 1.04 9.31
N PHE A 104 -14.52 2.19 8.92
CA PHE A 104 -13.09 2.46 9.02
C PHE A 104 -12.71 2.89 10.44
N VAL A 105 -12.76 1.94 11.37
CA VAL A 105 -12.42 2.16 12.78
C VAL A 105 -10.95 1.80 13.01
N LEU A 106 -10.17 2.77 13.48
CA LEU A 106 -8.75 2.60 13.76
C LEU A 106 -8.54 2.32 15.24
N MET A 107 -7.89 1.20 15.56
CA MET A 107 -7.46 0.88 16.92
C MET A 107 -6.19 1.65 17.26
N GLU A 108 -6.35 2.86 17.79
CA GLU A 108 -5.22 3.68 18.23
C GLU A 108 -4.48 3.05 19.41
N ALA A 109 -3.16 3.25 19.48
CA ALA A 109 -2.32 2.61 20.50
C ALA A 109 -2.74 2.93 21.93
N HIS A 110 -3.32 4.12 22.20
CA HIS A 110 -3.81 4.51 23.52
C HIS A 110 -5.20 3.92 23.86
N HIS A 111 -5.91 3.36 22.88
CA HIS A 111 -7.17 2.62 23.08
C HIS A 111 -6.96 1.09 23.06
N ALA A 112 -5.85 0.62 22.48
CA ALA A 112 -5.50 -0.79 22.36
C ALA A 112 -5.19 -1.41 23.72
N ASP A 113 -5.48 -2.70 23.89
CA ASP A 113 -5.07 -3.48 25.07
C ASP A 113 -3.55 -3.73 25.10
N THR A 114 -3.04 -4.28 26.21
CA THR A 114 -1.59 -4.53 26.37
C THR A 114 -1.03 -5.43 25.27
N PRO A 115 -1.64 -6.60 24.94
CA PRO A 115 -1.14 -7.45 23.87
C PRO A 115 -1.08 -6.74 22.50
N THR A 116 -2.10 -5.98 22.13
CA THR A 116 -2.11 -5.25 20.85
C THR A 116 -1.03 -4.17 20.80
N ARG A 117 -0.78 -3.45 21.91
CA ARG A 117 0.31 -2.47 21.99
C ARG A 117 1.69 -3.11 21.86
N GLU A 118 1.88 -4.29 22.44
CA GLU A 118 3.13 -5.06 22.28
C GLU A 118 3.33 -5.48 20.83
N ARG A 119 2.28 -5.89 20.12
CA ARG A 119 2.35 -6.16 18.67
C ARG A 119 2.65 -4.93 17.85
N TYR A 120 2.12 -3.76 18.20
CA TYR A 120 2.50 -2.50 17.56
C TYR A 120 3.97 -2.14 17.77
N ALA A 121 4.51 -2.39 18.97
CA ALA A 121 5.92 -2.17 19.25
C ALA A 121 6.80 -3.14 18.44
N ASP A 122 6.42 -4.42 18.37
CA ASP A 122 7.10 -5.42 17.57
C ASP A 122 7.06 -5.08 16.08
N LEU A 123 5.90 -4.73 15.53
CA LEU A 123 5.73 -4.33 14.13
C LEU A 123 6.64 -3.17 13.76
N LYS A 124 6.66 -2.10 14.57
CA LYS A 124 7.53 -0.95 14.32
C LYS A 124 9.00 -1.35 14.31
N ARG A 125 9.43 -2.20 15.24
CA ARG A 125 10.80 -2.69 15.34
C ARG A 125 11.18 -3.54 14.12
N VAL A 126 10.30 -4.43 13.69
CA VAL A 126 10.55 -5.41 12.62
C VAL A 126 10.53 -4.75 11.25
N LEU A 127 9.57 -3.86 11.00
CA LEU A 127 9.44 -3.14 9.74
C LEU A 127 10.25 -1.83 9.72
N ASN A 128 10.99 -1.54 10.80
CA ASN A 128 11.74 -0.29 11.00
C ASN A 128 10.90 0.97 10.76
N LEU A 129 9.67 0.99 11.29
CA LEU A 129 8.71 2.06 11.07
C LEU A 129 8.63 3.02 12.26
N PRO A 130 8.54 4.34 12.00
CA PRO A 130 8.35 5.32 13.08
C PRO A 130 6.94 5.29 13.68
N PHE A 131 5.95 4.74 12.97
CA PHE A 131 4.56 4.66 13.39
C PHE A 131 3.88 3.38 12.87
N VAL A 132 2.67 3.10 13.36
CA VAL A 132 1.85 1.98 12.90
C VAL A 132 0.95 2.44 11.76
N ASN A 133 1.04 1.81 10.59
CA ASN A 133 0.20 2.15 9.44
C ASN A 133 -1.30 2.01 9.75
N THR A 134 -2.10 2.75 9.00
CA THR A 134 -3.57 2.74 9.10
C THR A 134 -4.15 1.34 8.93
N ASP A 135 -3.56 0.54 8.05
CA ASP A 135 -3.90 -0.85 7.76
C ASP A 135 -3.89 -1.70 9.03
N TYR A 136 -2.75 -1.72 9.71
CA TYR A 136 -2.56 -2.51 10.92
C TYR A 136 -3.47 -2.02 12.05
N ARG A 137 -3.70 -0.71 12.16
CA ARG A 137 -4.64 -0.15 13.13
C ARG A 137 -6.09 -0.54 12.85
N ALA A 138 -6.50 -0.59 11.59
CA ALA A 138 -7.82 -1.05 11.20
C ALA A 138 -8.00 -2.55 11.45
N LEU A 139 -7.00 -3.37 11.12
CA LEU A 139 -7.04 -4.82 11.32
C LEU A 139 -6.97 -5.22 12.79
N ALA A 140 -6.28 -4.45 13.62
CA ALA A 140 -6.21 -4.65 15.08
C ALA A 140 -7.56 -4.46 15.80
N ARG A 141 -8.62 -4.02 15.10
CA ARG A 141 -10.01 -4.11 15.57
C ARG A 141 -10.42 -5.55 15.88
N TRP A 142 -9.80 -6.54 15.23
CA TRP A 142 -9.95 -7.97 15.52
C TRP A 142 -8.65 -8.49 16.13
N PRO A 143 -8.42 -8.33 17.45
CA PRO A 143 -7.09 -8.52 18.04
C PRO A 143 -6.53 -9.92 17.86
N SER A 144 -7.37 -10.96 17.95
CA SER A 144 -6.93 -12.35 17.76
C SER A 144 -6.65 -12.70 16.29
N TYR A 145 -7.39 -12.12 15.34
CA TYR A 145 -7.03 -12.20 13.92
C TYR A 145 -5.70 -11.49 13.67
N TRP A 146 -5.58 -10.23 14.11
CA TRP A 146 -4.37 -9.43 13.90
C TRP A 146 -3.13 -10.10 14.51
N ALA A 147 -3.24 -10.64 15.72
CA ALA A 147 -2.14 -11.36 16.37
C ALA A 147 -1.68 -12.57 15.54
N MET A 148 -2.63 -13.37 15.04
CA MET A 148 -2.34 -14.56 14.24
C MET A 148 -1.75 -14.20 12.88
N ALA A 149 -2.34 -13.24 12.19
CA ALA A 149 -1.89 -12.76 10.89
C ALA A 149 -0.51 -12.09 10.96
N TRP A 150 -0.27 -11.29 12.01
CA TRP A 150 1.05 -10.70 12.26
C TRP A 150 2.11 -11.74 12.59
N ASP A 151 1.80 -12.78 13.38
CA ASP A 151 2.77 -13.84 13.69
C ASP A 151 3.25 -14.56 12.42
N ASP A 152 2.34 -14.86 11.51
CA ASP A 152 2.68 -15.48 10.23
C ASP A 152 3.50 -14.50 9.35
N LEU A 153 3.04 -13.26 9.20
CA LEU A 153 3.74 -12.23 8.40
C LEU A 153 5.13 -11.92 8.99
N ARG A 154 5.25 -11.90 10.32
CA ARG A 154 6.50 -11.66 11.03
C ARG A 154 7.56 -12.68 10.66
N GLY A 155 7.18 -13.93 10.39
CA GLY A 155 8.11 -14.97 9.94
C GLY A 155 8.81 -14.64 8.62
N ILE A 156 8.18 -13.84 7.75
CA ILE A 156 8.68 -13.52 6.41
C ILE A 156 9.12 -12.05 6.24
N ALA A 157 8.62 -11.13 7.05
CA ALA A 157 8.91 -9.70 6.92
C ALA A 157 10.41 -9.42 7.16
N GLY A 158 11.05 -8.75 6.20
CA GLY A 158 12.49 -8.46 6.25
C GLY A 158 13.39 -9.66 5.91
N THR A 159 12.83 -10.76 5.41
CA THR A 159 13.63 -11.84 4.81
C THR A 159 14.07 -11.45 3.40
N PRO A 160 15.14 -12.05 2.85
CA PRO A 160 15.59 -11.73 1.48
C PRO A 160 14.51 -11.94 0.41
N ALA A 161 13.64 -12.94 0.56
CA ALA A 161 12.53 -13.18 -0.36
C ALA A 161 11.50 -12.05 -0.31
N HIS A 162 11.14 -11.60 0.89
CA HIS A 162 10.23 -10.46 1.09
C HIS A 162 10.84 -9.15 0.57
N GLU A 163 12.11 -8.88 0.88
CA GLU A 163 12.82 -7.69 0.43
C GLU A 163 12.95 -7.64 -1.10
N THR A 164 13.15 -8.80 -1.74
CA THR A 164 13.19 -8.92 -3.21
C THR A 164 11.86 -8.48 -3.84
N ILE A 165 10.73 -8.89 -3.27
CA ILE A 165 9.40 -8.48 -3.75
C ILE A 165 9.20 -6.97 -3.53
N CYS A 166 9.54 -6.46 -2.35
CA CYS A 166 9.44 -5.03 -2.04
C CYS A 166 10.25 -4.18 -3.01
N GLN A 167 11.49 -4.59 -3.32
CA GLN A 167 12.34 -3.90 -4.29
C GLN A 167 11.76 -3.98 -5.70
N ALA A 168 11.25 -5.13 -6.13
CA ALA A 168 10.65 -5.27 -7.44
C ALA A 168 9.38 -4.41 -7.61
N VAL A 169 8.57 -4.27 -6.55
CA VAL A 169 7.42 -3.36 -6.50
C VAL A 169 7.88 -1.90 -6.62
N HIS A 170 8.91 -1.51 -5.85
CA HIS A 170 9.51 -0.18 -5.93
C HIS A 170 9.99 0.14 -7.35
N ASP A 171 10.79 -0.75 -7.94
CA ASP A 171 11.37 -0.56 -9.28
C ASP A 171 10.30 -0.44 -10.36
N ARG A 172 9.21 -1.22 -10.26
CA ARG A 172 8.05 -1.11 -11.17
C ARG A 172 7.38 0.26 -11.06
N CYS A 173 7.19 0.77 -9.84
CA CYS A 173 6.59 2.09 -9.65
C CYS A 173 7.48 3.20 -10.20
N VAL A 174 8.80 3.10 -10.01
CA VAL A 174 9.76 4.08 -10.53
C VAL A 174 9.76 4.07 -12.06
N ARG A 175 9.80 2.89 -12.70
CA ARG A 175 9.68 2.77 -14.17
C ARG A 175 8.35 3.32 -14.68
N LEU A 176 7.25 3.02 -13.99
CA LEU A 176 5.93 3.54 -14.33
C LEU A 176 5.93 5.08 -14.36
N ALA A 177 6.49 5.74 -13.35
CA ALA A 177 6.62 7.20 -13.29
C ALA A 177 7.61 7.77 -14.32
N ALA A 178 8.73 7.08 -14.54
CA ALA A 178 9.80 7.53 -15.43
C ALA A 178 9.45 7.39 -16.91
N GLU A 179 8.66 6.38 -17.30
CA GLU A 179 8.56 5.96 -18.70
C GLU A 179 7.12 5.93 -19.24
N ALA A 180 6.13 5.62 -18.40
CA ALA A 180 4.82 5.19 -18.89
C ALA A 180 3.65 6.11 -18.52
N LEU A 181 3.68 6.77 -17.35
CA LEU A 181 2.57 7.63 -16.95
C LEU A 181 2.50 8.91 -17.79
N PRO A 182 1.33 9.25 -18.37
CA PRO A 182 1.17 10.50 -19.10
C PRO A 182 1.26 11.70 -18.16
N ASN A 183 1.55 12.88 -18.70
CA ASN A 183 1.64 14.13 -17.96
C ASN A 183 0.69 15.21 -18.51
N PRO A 184 -0.63 14.96 -18.56
CA PRO A 184 -1.60 15.88 -19.15
C PRO A 184 -1.65 17.24 -18.42
N GLY A 185 -1.24 17.26 -17.15
CA GLY A 185 -1.19 18.48 -16.33
C GLY A 185 0.12 19.25 -16.42
N GLY A 186 1.08 18.84 -17.27
CA GLY A 186 2.36 19.52 -17.44
C GLY A 186 3.17 19.67 -16.14
N ILE A 187 3.11 18.67 -15.28
CA ILE A 187 3.78 18.67 -13.98
C ILE A 187 5.28 18.54 -14.19
N THR A 188 6.05 19.46 -13.64
CA THR A 188 7.51 19.46 -13.75
C THR A 188 8.15 19.37 -12.37
N ALA A 189 9.37 18.86 -12.31
CA ALA A 189 10.22 18.81 -11.14
C ALA A 189 10.38 20.22 -10.51
N ASP A 190 10.69 21.21 -11.35
CA ASP A 190 10.82 22.60 -10.92
C ASP A 190 9.49 23.19 -10.43
N GLY A 191 8.38 22.83 -11.08
CA GLY A 191 7.04 23.22 -10.63
C GLY A 191 6.72 22.66 -9.25
N LEU A 192 7.01 21.39 -9.01
CA LEU A 192 6.77 20.74 -7.72
C LEU A 192 7.70 21.28 -6.62
N ARG A 193 8.99 21.50 -6.90
CA ARG A 193 9.94 22.09 -5.94
C ARG A 193 9.49 23.48 -5.49
N ARG A 194 9.10 24.35 -6.44
CA ARG A 194 8.56 25.68 -6.12
C ARG A 194 7.24 25.64 -5.35
N ALA A 195 6.42 24.61 -5.54
CA ALA A 195 5.21 24.42 -4.76
C ALA A 195 5.55 23.96 -3.34
N ALA A 196 6.44 22.97 -3.19
CA ALA A 196 6.91 22.46 -1.91
C ALA A 196 7.52 23.56 -1.03
N GLU A 197 8.37 24.42 -1.59
CA GLU A 197 9.00 25.54 -0.88
C GLU A 197 8.02 26.57 -0.32
N LYS A 198 6.78 26.63 -0.85
CA LYS A 198 5.73 27.49 -0.30
C LYS A 198 5.05 26.89 0.93
N ASP A 199 5.10 25.57 1.06
CA ASP A 199 4.41 24.83 2.11
C ASP A 199 5.34 24.54 3.30
N ALA A 200 6.61 24.15 3.02
CA ALA A 200 7.62 23.80 4.03
C ALA A 200 9.04 23.86 3.43
N PRO A 201 10.11 23.81 4.26
CA PRO A 201 11.46 23.65 3.74
C PRO A 201 11.58 22.43 2.80
N LEU A 202 12.22 22.62 1.64
CA LEU A 202 12.26 21.59 0.59
C LEU A 202 12.81 20.25 1.07
N GLU A 203 13.84 20.26 1.93
CA GLU A 203 14.41 19.04 2.49
C GLU A 203 13.44 18.29 3.41
N GLU A 204 12.59 18.98 4.18
CA GLU A 204 11.57 18.31 5.00
C GLU A 204 10.53 17.60 4.12
N VAL A 205 10.10 18.26 3.03
CA VAL A 205 9.18 17.64 2.06
C VAL A 205 9.83 16.43 1.39
N ARG A 206 11.11 16.54 1.01
CA ARG A 206 11.88 15.42 0.44
C ARG A 206 11.98 14.25 1.40
N ASP A 207 12.29 14.48 2.66
CA ASP A 207 12.44 13.42 3.66
C ASP A 207 11.11 12.71 3.92
N VAL A 208 9.99 13.43 3.94
CA VAL A 208 8.65 12.82 3.99
C VAL A 208 8.38 11.97 2.74
N CYS A 209 8.68 12.47 1.54
CA CYS A 209 8.52 11.70 0.30
C CYS A 209 9.42 10.46 0.27
N ARG A 210 10.67 10.55 0.73
CA ARG A 210 11.58 9.41 0.89
C ARG A 210 10.99 8.36 1.83
N LEU A 211 10.51 8.78 3.00
CA LEU A 211 9.92 7.89 4.00
C LEU A 211 8.74 7.11 3.42
N PHE A 212 7.76 7.79 2.81
CA PHE A 212 6.57 7.12 2.28
C PHE A 212 6.90 6.25 1.07
N GLN A 213 7.79 6.68 0.18
CA GLN A 213 8.17 5.90 -1.00
C GLN A 213 9.02 4.66 -0.64
N TRP A 214 9.77 4.71 0.46
CA TRP A 214 10.44 3.54 1.05
C TRP A 214 9.45 2.61 1.77
N LEU A 215 8.49 3.16 2.52
CA LEU A 215 7.53 2.41 3.33
C LEU A 215 6.52 1.64 2.48
N LEU A 216 5.94 2.30 1.46
CA LEU A 216 4.75 1.80 0.76
C LEU A 216 4.96 0.49 -0.02
N PRO A 217 6.11 0.22 -0.67
CA PRO A 217 6.37 -1.09 -1.28
C PRO A 217 6.28 -2.24 -0.27
N GLY A 218 6.81 -2.05 0.94
CA GLY A 218 6.68 -3.00 2.04
C GLY A 218 5.22 -3.16 2.49
N LEU A 219 4.50 -2.06 2.63
CA LEU A 219 3.09 -2.09 3.05
C LEU A 219 2.20 -2.84 2.06
N VAL A 220 2.30 -2.57 0.75
CA VAL A 220 1.49 -3.27 -0.27
C VAL A 220 1.83 -4.77 -0.33
N THR A 221 3.10 -5.12 -0.15
CA THR A 221 3.56 -6.51 -0.08
C THR A 221 2.98 -7.21 1.15
N ASN A 222 3.02 -6.56 2.30
CA ASN A 222 2.46 -7.07 3.54
C ASN A 222 0.94 -7.27 3.43
N VAL A 223 0.21 -6.30 2.88
CA VAL A 223 -1.25 -6.41 2.70
C VAL A 223 -1.61 -7.49 1.69
N ALA A 224 -0.84 -7.64 0.61
CA ALA A 224 -1.03 -8.72 -0.35
C ALA A 224 -0.81 -10.10 0.31
N TYR A 225 0.20 -10.24 1.17
CA TYR A 225 0.41 -11.46 1.98
C TYR A 225 -0.81 -11.74 2.87
N LEU A 226 -1.27 -10.74 3.63
CA LEU A 226 -2.45 -10.86 4.51
C LEU A 226 -3.73 -11.25 3.73
N ARG A 227 -3.88 -10.73 2.51
CA ARG A 227 -4.96 -11.10 1.60
C ARG A 227 -4.86 -12.56 1.19
N ALA A 228 -3.68 -13.01 0.79
CA ALA A 228 -3.42 -14.38 0.37
C ALA A 228 -3.70 -15.41 1.47
N GLN A 229 -3.44 -15.09 2.75
CA GLN A 229 -3.79 -15.97 3.88
C GLN A 229 -5.29 -16.30 3.97
N LEU A 230 -6.14 -15.43 3.42
CA LEU A 230 -7.58 -15.61 3.44
C LEU A 230 -8.10 -16.27 2.16
N LEU A 231 -7.36 -16.29 1.05
CA LEU A 231 -7.82 -16.96 -0.16
C LEU A 231 -8.01 -18.46 0.11
N ASP A 232 -9.04 -19.06 -0.48
CA ASP A 232 -9.19 -20.50 -0.43
C ASP A 232 -8.04 -21.13 -1.22
N PRO A 233 -7.34 -22.16 -0.70
CA PRO A 233 -6.34 -22.87 -1.49
C PRO A 233 -7.04 -23.52 -2.69
N GLU A 234 -6.53 -23.24 -3.90
CA GLU A 234 -6.97 -23.91 -5.14
C GLU A 234 -6.73 -25.43 -5.09
#